data_AF-A0A2R7KC46-F1
#
_entry.id   AF-A0A2R7KC46-F1
#
_cell.length_a   1.000
_cell.length_b   1.000
_cell.length_c   1.000
_cell.angle_alpha   90.00
_cell.angle_beta   90.00
_cell.angle_gamma   90.00
#
_symmetry.space_group_name_H-M   'P 1'
#
loop_
_entity.id
_entity.type
_entity.pdbx_description
1 polymer ?
#
loop_
_entity_poly.entity_id
_entity_poly.type
_entity_poly.pdbx_seq_one_letter_code
_entity_poly.pdbx_strand_id
1 'polypeptide(L)'
;MIIMNKKYTFRIYIGLISISIVAYISFVVYEQFVKHCQNEYGLSYNKTREKLGIPLIPADWSIKERSENFIGWSGNEQKVGHKRKAISFSGCRIESELDVFKLPNQNGKERLLEIEYNYPHESTGNTVIYTYQIDHYSKSISKTTADSILNSEHIKKE
;
A
#
# COMPACT_ATOMS: atom_id res chain seq x y z
N MET A 1 48.53 -0.30 -30.89
CA MET A 1 47.80 0.96 -30.65
C MET A 1 46.74 1.10 -31.74
N ILE A 2 45.49 0.74 -31.47
CA ILE A 2 44.42 0.82 -32.48
C ILE A 2 43.97 2.28 -32.57
N ILE A 3 44.29 2.96 -33.67
CA ILE A 3 43.78 4.30 -33.96
C ILE A 3 42.32 4.14 -34.37
N MET A 4 41.40 4.21 -33.41
CA MET A 4 39.97 4.26 -33.71
C MET A 4 39.65 5.54 -34.48
N ASN A 5 39.08 5.39 -35.66
CA ASN A 5 38.72 6.49 -36.54
C ASN A 5 37.67 7.40 -35.85
N LYS A 6 37.93 8.72 -35.78
CA LYS A 6 37.10 9.71 -35.09
C LYS A 6 35.62 9.71 -35.48
N LYS A 7 35.28 9.23 -36.69
CA LYS A 7 33.88 9.06 -37.12
C LYS A 7 33.18 7.90 -36.40
N TYR A 8 33.90 6.84 -36.06
CA TYR A 8 33.38 5.67 -35.35
C TYR A 8 33.18 5.97 -33.87
N THR A 9 34.12 6.67 -33.22
CA THR A 9 33.93 7.14 -31.83
C THR A 9 32.70 8.04 -31.71
N PHE A 10 32.54 9.00 -32.62
CA PHE A 10 31.38 9.90 -32.64
C PHE A 10 30.04 9.16 -32.78
N ARG A 11 29.95 8.14 -33.65
CA ARG A 11 28.75 7.30 -33.80
C ARG A 11 28.44 6.49 -32.54
N ILE A 12 29.47 5.95 -31.88
CA ILE A 12 29.31 5.23 -30.60
C ILE A 12 28.75 6.18 -29.53
N TYR A 13 29.29 7.40 -29.42
CA TYR A 13 28.77 8.39 -28.46
C TYR A 13 27.31 8.75 -28.73
N ILE A 14 26.91 8.99 -29.99
CA ILE A 14 25.50 9.24 -30.33
C ILE A 14 24.62 8.04 -29.97
N GLY A 15 25.07 6.83 -30.26
CA GLY A 15 24.36 5.60 -29.89
C GLY A 15 24.14 5.49 -28.38
N LEU A 16 25.19 5.71 -27.59
CA LEU A 16 25.12 5.67 -26.13
C LEU A 16 24.18 6.74 -25.57
N ILE A 17 24.27 7.98 -26.06
CA ILE A 17 23.37 9.07 -25.66
C ILE A 17 21.91 8.72 -25.99
N SER A 18 21.67 8.17 -27.18
CA SER A 18 20.32 7.76 -27.60
C SER A 18 19.75 6.67 -26.69
N ILE A 19 20.56 5.67 -26.33
CA ILE A 19 20.17 4.60 -25.39
C ILE A 19 19.86 5.20 -24.00
N SER A 20 20.69 6.11 -23.50
CA SER A 20 20.46 6.76 -22.21
C SER A 20 19.15 7.57 -22.19
N ILE A 21 18.85 8.29 -23.28
CA ILE A 21 17.60 9.04 -23.42
C ILE A 21 16.40 8.09 -23.43
N VAL A 22 16.45 7.01 -24.21
CA VAL A 22 15.36 6.02 -24.28
C VAL A 22 15.16 5.35 -22.92
N ALA A 23 16.23 4.95 -22.24
CA ALA A 23 16.16 4.35 -20.91
C ALA A 23 15.50 5.30 -19.89
N TYR A 24 15.88 6.59 -19.91
CA TYR A 24 15.29 7.60 -19.04
C TYR A 24 13.79 7.81 -19.33
N ILE A 25 13.41 7.94 -20.60
CA ILE A 25 11.99 8.10 -21.00
C ILE A 25 11.18 6.88 -20.57
N SER A 26 11.68 5.67 -20.83
CA SER A 26 11.02 4.41 -20.42
C SER A 26 10.82 4.35 -18.90
N PHE A 27 11.82 4.76 -18.11
CA PHE A 27 11.70 4.85 -16.66
C PHE A 27 10.62 5.84 -16.21
N VAL A 28 10.58 7.04 -16.80
CA VAL A 28 9.56 8.05 -16.47
C VAL A 28 8.14 7.57 -16.83
N VAL A 29 7.97 6.95 -18.00
CA VAL A 29 6.68 6.39 -18.44
C VAL A 29 6.24 5.27 -17.50
N TYR A 30 7.16 4.40 -17.12
CA TYR A 30 6.91 3.32 -16.17
C TYR A 30 6.45 3.85 -14.80
N GLU A 31 7.16 4.83 -14.25
CA GLU A 31 6.78 5.49 -12.99
C GLU A 31 5.40 6.16 -13.05
N GLN A 32 5.07 6.80 -14.18
CA GLN A 32 3.74 7.40 -14.38
C GLN A 32 2.64 6.34 -14.46
N PHE A 33 2.90 5.23 -15.14
CA PHE A 33 1.98 4.10 -15.25
C PHE A 33 1.70 3.48 -13.87
N VAL A 34 2.74 3.22 -13.08
CA VAL A 34 2.61 2.73 -11.70
C VAL A 34 1.77 3.70 -10.87
N LYS A 35 2.08 5.00 -10.90
CA LYS A 35 1.32 6.00 -10.14
C LYS A 35 -0.13 6.06 -10.55
N HIS A 36 -0.42 5.97 -11.85
CA HIS A 36 -1.78 5.94 -12.37
C HIS A 36 -2.56 4.75 -11.80
N CYS A 37 -2.01 3.55 -11.90
CA CYS A 37 -2.65 2.34 -11.37
C CYS A 37 -2.88 2.40 -9.87
N GLN A 38 -1.89 2.83 -9.08
CA GLN A 38 -2.05 2.97 -7.63
C GLN A 38 -3.11 4.00 -7.23
N ASN A 39 -3.24 5.09 -8.01
CA ASN A 39 -4.21 6.14 -7.72
C ASN A 39 -5.65 5.67 -7.90
N GLU A 40 -5.92 4.71 -8.79
CA GLU A 40 -7.25 4.13 -8.96
C GLU A 40 -7.77 3.49 -7.66
N TYR A 41 -6.87 2.85 -6.91
CA TYR A 41 -7.14 2.21 -5.61
C TYR A 41 -7.04 3.17 -4.42
N GLY A 42 -6.81 4.46 -4.65
CA GLY A 42 -6.80 5.49 -3.62
C GLY A 42 -8.22 5.88 -3.15
N LEU A 43 -8.44 7.18 -2.93
CA LEU A 43 -9.73 7.72 -2.44
C LEU A 43 -10.91 7.40 -3.38
N SER A 44 -10.69 7.35 -4.69
CA SER A 44 -11.71 7.00 -5.69
C SER A 44 -12.31 5.61 -5.48
N TYR A 45 -11.52 4.68 -4.93
CA TYR A 45 -11.92 3.29 -4.69
C TYR A 45 -12.76 3.13 -3.42
N ASN A 46 -12.91 4.17 -2.60
CA ASN A 46 -13.72 4.10 -1.38
C ASN A 46 -15.17 3.69 -1.64
N LYS A 47 -15.75 4.08 -2.79
CA LYS A 47 -17.10 3.62 -3.18
C LYS A 47 -17.18 2.10 -3.36
N THR A 48 -16.09 1.48 -3.80
CA THR A 48 -15.99 0.02 -3.91
C THR A 48 -15.78 -0.59 -2.53
N ARG A 49 -14.90 -0.01 -1.70
CA ARG A 49 -14.66 -0.45 -0.31
C ARG A 49 -15.93 -0.47 0.53
N GLU A 50 -16.75 0.58 0.43
CA GLU A 50 -18.04 0.68 1.12
C GLU A 50 -18.96 -0.51 0.77
N LYS A 51 -19.07 -0.86 -0.51
CA LYS A 51 -19.86 -2.03 -0.97
C LYS A 51 -19.30 -3.36 -0.49
N LEU A 52 -17.98 -3.44 -0.28
CA LEU A 52 -17.29 -4.64 0.20
C LEU A 52 -17.23 -4.71 1.74
N GLY A 53 -17.65 -3.66 2.46
CA GLY A 53 -17.51 -3.57 3.91
C GLY A 53 -16.05 -3.44 4.37
N ILE A 54 -15.19 -2.87 3.54
CA ILE A 54 -13.78 -2.59 3.82
C ILE A 54 -13.67 -1.15 4.36
N PRO A 55 -12.85 -0.89 5.39
CA PRO A 55 -12.63 0.46 5.90
C PRO A 55 -12.20 1.45 4.83
N LEU A 56 -12.71 2.68 4.87
CA LEU A 56 -12.40 3.69 3.85
C LEU A 56 -11.05 4.35 4.15
N ILE A 57 -10.49 5.03 3.14
CA ILE A 57 -9.42 6.00 3.35
C ILE A 57 -10.08 7.37 3.63
N PRO A 58 -9.92 7.96 4.81
CA PRO A 58 -10.44 9.30 5.08
C PRO A 58 -9.85 10.36 4.14
N ALA A 59 -10.66 11.35 3.76
CA ALA A 59 -10.26 12.38 2.79
C ALA A 59 -9.15 13.31 3.30
N ASP A 60 -9.00 13.43 4.62
CA ASP A 60 -7.94 14.22 5.29
C ASP A 60 -6.62 13.46 5.42
N TRP A 61 -6.56 12.19 5.01
CA TRP A 61 -5.33 11.41 5.06
C TRP A 61 -4.39 11.73 3.90
N SER A 62 -3.10 11.53 4.15
CA SER A 62 -2.03 11.78 3.18
C SER A 62 -1.24 10.52 2.91
N ILE A 63 -0.72 10.39 1.69
CA ILE A 63 0.21 9.32 1.34
C ILE A 63 1.51 9.56 2.12
N LYS A 64 1.93 8.58 2.92
CA LYS A 64 3.22 8.61 3.64
C LYS A 64 4.29 7.78 2.97
N GLU A 65 3.87 6.70 2.34
CA GLU A 65 4.76 5.71 1.75
C GLU A 65 4.25 5.36 0.36
N ARG A 66 5.16 5.30 -0.60
CA ARG A 66 4.87 4.85 -1.96
C ARG A 66 6.12 4.20 -2.55
N SER A 67 5.96 3.01 -3.09
CA SER A 67 6.95 2.32 -3.93
C SER A 67 6.25 1.75 -5.16
N GLU A 68 6.94 0.96 -5.98
CA GLU A 68 6.36 0.32 -7.16
C GLU A 68 5.12 -0.54 -6.83
N ASN A 69 5.22 -1.32 -5.76
CA ASN A 69 4.25 -2.37 -5.40
C ASN A 69 3.50 -2.05 -4.10
N PHE A 70 3.56 -0.79 -3.64
CA PHE A 70 3.01 -0.41 -2.35
C PHE A 70 2.58 1.06 -2.30
N ILE A 71 1.48 1.32 -1.60
CA ILE A 71 1.07 2.67 -1.21
C ILE A 71 0.45 2.65 0.18
N GLY A 72 0.84 3.61 1.01
CA GLY A 72 0.37 3.74 2.38
C GLY A 72 -0.16 5.14 2.68
N TRP A 73 -1.33 5.22 3.29
CA TRP A 73 -1.92 6.44 3.83
C TRP A 73 -1.93 6.40 5.35
N SER A 74 -1.67 7.55 5.97
CA SER A 74 -1.96 7.76 7.37
C SER A 74 -2.49 9.17 7.63
N GLY A 75 -3.31 9.26 8.68
CA GLY A 75 -3.81 10.50 9.23
C GLY A 75 -3.04 10.89 10.50
N ASN A 76 -3.78 11.24 11.54
CA ASN A 76 -3.19 11.50 12.86
C ASN A 76 -2.92 10.18 13.60
N GLU A 77 -1.67 9.73 13.56
CA GLU A 77 -1.22 8.46 14.17
C GLU A 77 -1.26 8.45 15.71
N GLN A 78 -1.47 9.61 16.35
CA GLN A 78 -1.61 9.68 17.80
C GLN A 78 -3.02 9.35 18.28
N LYS A 79 -4.04 9.50 17.42
CA LYS A 79 -5.43 9.25 17.78
C LYS A 79 -5.73 7.75 17.83
N VAL A 80 -6.58 7.37 18.79
CA VAL A 80 -7.26 6.08 18.81
C VAL A 80 -8.20 6.01 17.61
N GLY A 81 -8.26 4.85 16.96
CA GLY A 81 -9.07 4.59 15.78
C GLY A 81 -8.26 4.11 14.59
N HIS A 82 -8.86 4.16 13.40
CA HIS A 82 -8.17 3.84 12.15
C HIS A 82 -6.98 4.80 11.97
N LYS A 83 -5.75 4.29 11.83
CA LYS A 83 -4.54 5.13 11.75
C LYS A 83 -3.75 4.99 10.45
N ARG A 84 -3.80 3.82 9.81
CA ARG A 84 -3.04 3.54 8.59
C ARG A 84 -3.84 2.59 7.71
N LYS A 85 -3.82 2.86 6.41
CA LYS A 85 -4.21 1.91 5.37
C LYS A 85 -3.02 1.73 4.44
N ALA A 86 -2.75 0.49 4.05
CA ALA A 86 -1.76 0.16 3.07
C ALA A 86 -2.33 -0.78 2.01
N ILE A 87 -1.82 -0.68 0.80
CA ILE A 87 -2.21 -1.51 -0.33
C ILE A 87 -0.95 -2.03 -1.01
N SER A 88 -0.91 -3.34 -1.21
CA SER A 88 0.14 -4.04 -1.94
C SER A 88 -0.35 -4.41 -3.34
N PHE A 89 0.54 -4.34 -4.33
CA PHE A 89 0.20 -4.56 -5.73
C PHE A 89 1.16 -5.53 -6.43
N SER A 90 0.63 -6.14 -7.49
CA SER A 90 1.40 -6.74 -8.57
C SER A 90 1.01 -6.05 -9.88
N GLY A 91 1.86 -5.14 -10.33
CA GLY A 91 1.55 -4.22 -11.42
C GLY A 91 0.35 -3.32 -11.07
N CYS A 92 -0.74 -3.42 -11.84
CA CYS A 92 -1.96 -2.62 -11.63
C CYS A 92 -3.06 -3.37 -10.89
N ARG A 93 -2.72 -4.50 -10.27
CA ARG A 93 -3.67 -5.34 -9.54
C ARG A 93 -3.36 -5.29 -8.05
N ILE A 94 -4.42 -5.22 -7.27
CA ILE A 94 -4.34 -5.30 -5.81
C ILE A 94 -4.08 -6.73 -5.37
N GLU A 95 -3.07 -6.93 -4.52
CA GLU A 95 -2.76 -8.23 -3.89
C GLU A 95 -3.30 -8.28 -2.47
N SER A 96 -3.12 -7.20 -1.71
CA SER A 96 -3.69 -7.09 -0.38
C SER A 96 -3.99 -5.65 0.02
N GLU A 97 -4.93 -5.49 0.95
CA GLU A 97 -5.19 -4.26 1.68
C GLU A 97 -5.06 -4.50 3.17
N LEU A 98 -4.29 -3.66 3.86
CA LEU A 98 -4.09 -3.70 5.30
C LEU A 98 -4.67 -2.45 5.93
N ASP A 99 -5.55 -2.64 6.90
CA ASP A 99 -6.06 -1.60 7.80
C ASP A 99 -5.48 -1.78 9.20
N VAL A 100 -4.94 -0.71 9.76
CA VAL A 100 -4.37 -0.69 11.12
C VAL A 100 -5.16 0.25 12.00
N PHE A 101 -5.73 -0.30 13.07
CA PHE A 101 -6.46 0.43 14.10
C PHE A 101 -5.61 0.53 15.37
N LYS A 102 -5.42 1.75 15.87
CA LYS A 102 -4.85 1.99 17.19
C LYS A 102 -5.96 1.89 18.23
N LEU A 103 -5.76 1.02 19.22
CA LEU A 103 -6.67 0.87 20.35
C LEU A 103 -6.14 1.69 21.54
N PRO A 104 -6.99 2.02 22.53
CA PRO A 104 -6.52 2.62 23.77
C PRO A 104 -5.46 1.74 24.45
N ASN A 105 -4.43 2.38 25.01
CA ASN A 105 -3.37 1.67 25.72
C ASN A 105 -3.96 0.89 26.90
N GLN A 106 -3.45 -0.33 27.12
CA GLN A 106 -3.82 -1.15 28.27
C GLN A 106 -2.58 -1.33 29.14
N ASN A 107 -2.64 -0.88 30.40
CA ASN A 107 -1.51 -0.94 31.33
C ASN A 107 -0.22 -0.33 30.76
N GLY A 108 -0.34 0.78 30.04
CA GLY A 108 0.79 1.48 29.40
C GLY A 108 1.30 0.83 28.10
N LYS A 109 0.71 -0.29 27.64
CA LYS A 109 1.11 -0.98 26.42
C LYS A 109 0.26 -0.54 25.23
N GLU A 110 0.93 -0.28 24.11
CA GLU A 110 0.25 -0.02 22.83
C GLU A 110 -0.47 -1.28 22.35
N ARG A 111 -1.65 -1.08 21.79
CA ARG A 111 -2.52 -2.12 21.26
C ARG A 111 -2.92 -1.77 19.84
N LEU A 112 -2.78 -2.72 18.93
CA LEU A 112 -3.17 -2.57 17.54
C LEU A 112 -4.12 -3.70 17.13
N LEU A 113 -5.04 -3.37 16.24
CA LEU A 113 -5.82 -4.35 15.50
C LEU A 113 -5.53 -4.14 14.02
N GLU A 114 -5.10 -5.20 13.36
CA GLU A 114 -4.82 -5.23 11.94
C GLU A 114 -5.88 -6.10 11.24
N ILE A 115 -6.38 -5.60 10.11
CA ILE A 115 -7.29 -6.33 9.22
C ILE A 115 -6.63 -6.36 7.85
N GLU A 116 -6.28 -7.55 7.38
CA GLU A 116 -5.68 -7.74 6.07
C GLU A 116 -6.62 -8.49 5.14
N TYR A 117 -6.98 -7.86 4.02
CA TYR A 117 -7.76 -8.43 2.94
C TYR A 117 -6.79 -8.92 1.87
N ASN A 118 -6.74 -10.23 1.64
CA ASN A 118 -5.91 -10.84 0.61
C ASN A 118 -6.76 -11.21 -0.60
N TYR A 119 -6.27 -10.83 -1.77
CA TYR A 119 -6.90 -11.07 -3.07
C TYR A 119 -6.01 -12.02 -3.89
N PRO A 120 -5.96 -13.32 -3.54
CA PRO A 120 -5.08 -14.26 -4.22
C PRO A 120 -5.42 -14.35 -5.72
N HIS A 121 -4.38 -14.43 -6.53
CA HIS A 121 -4.52 -14.56 -7.98
C HIS A 121 -5.05 -15.93 -8.41
N GLU A 122 -4.90 -16.94 -7.57
CA GLU A 122 -5.41 -18.29 -7.82
C GLU A 122 -6.74 -18.54 -7.09
N SER A 123 -7.49 -19.56 -7.52
CA SER A 123 -8.89 -19.82 -7.19
C SER A 123 -9.21 -20.13 -5.72
N THR A 124 -8.31 -19.83 -4.79
CA THR A 124 -8.45 -20.08 -3.35
C THR A 124 -9.40 -19.10 -2.65
N GLY A 125 -9.89 -18.09 -3.37
CA GLY A 125 -10.88 -17.12 -2.89
C GLY A 125 -10.26 -16.08 -1.95
N ASN A 126 -10.93 -14.92 -1.85
CA ASN A 126 -10.45 -13.84 -0.99
C ASN A 126 -10.42 -14.29 0.47
N THR A 127 -9.36 -13.96 1.20
CA THR A 127 -9.23 -14.26 2.63
C THR A 127 -9.09 -12.97 3.43
N VAL A 128 -9.56 -12.99 4.67
CA VAL A 128 -9.43 -11.85 5.60
C VAL A 128 -8.78 -12.35 6.88
N ILE A 129 -7.65 -11.75 7.22
CA ILE A 129 -6.88 -12.06 8.42
C ILE A 129 -7.07 -10.93 9.42
N TYR A 130 -7.30 -11.30 10.68
CA TYR A 130 -7.43 -10.36 11.79
C TYR A 130 -6.32 -10.63 12.79
N THR A 131 -5.47 -9.64 13.04
CA THR A 131 -4.34 -9.77 13.95
C THR A 131 -4.48 -8.75 15.06
N TYR A 132 -4.49 -9.23 16.30
CA TYR A 132 -4.43 -8.38 17.48
C TYR A 132 -2.99 -8.34 17.99
N GLN A 133 -2.50 -7.14 18.26
CA GLN A 133 -1.17 -6.91 18.79
C GLN A 133 -1.25 -6.15 20.12
N ILE A 134 -0.41 -6.55 21.06
CA ILE A 134 -0.14 -5.81 22.28
C ILE A 134 1.36 -5.84 22.52
N ASP A 135 1.98 -4.66 22.53
CA ASP A 135 3.43 -4.53 22.68
C ASP A 135 4.17 -5.38 21.60
N HIS A 136 5.06 -6.29 21.99
CA HIS A 136 5.76 -7.19 21.06
C HIS A 136 5.04 -8.53 20.78
N TYR A 137 3.81 -8.70 21.26
CA TYR A 137 3.02 -9.92 21.07
C TYR A 137 1.94 -9.72 20.02
N SER A 138 1.84 -10.64 19.06
CA SER A 138 0.79 -10.69 18.05
C SER A 138 0.07 -12.03 18.06
N LYS A 139 -1.22 -11.99 17.75
CA LYS A 139 -2.07 -13.19 17.66
C LYS A 139 -3.16 -13.00 16.62
N SER A 140 -3.36 -14.02 15.77
CA SER A 140 -4.53 -14.09 14.90
C SER A 140 -5.79 -14.35 15.71
N ILE A 141 -6.84 -13.58 15.43
CA ILE A 141 -8.14 -13.64 16.11
C ILE A 141 -9.26 -13.85 15.10
N SER A 142 -10.46 -14.21 15.59
CA SER A 142 -11.63 -14.29 14.72
C SER A 142 -12.17 -12.91 14.36
N LYS A 143 -12.88 -12.81 13.23
CA LYS A 143 -13.67 -11.63 12.87
C LYS A 143 -14.56 -11.16 14.02
N THR A 144 -15.29 -12.09 14.65
CA THR A 144 -16.20 -11.77 15.77
C THR A 144 -15.47 -11.16 16.97
N THR A 145 -14.23 -11.57 17.22
CA THR A 145 -13.39 -11.00 18.27
C THR A 145 -12.93 -9.58 17.89
N ALA A 146 -12.49 -9.41 16.64
CA ALA A 146 -12.08 -8.10 16.12
C ALA A 146 -13.24 -7.09 16.16
N ASP A 147 -14.43 -7.51 15.72
CA ASP A 147 -15.66 -6.70 15.74
C ASP A 147 -16.04 -6.32 17.17
N SER A 148 -15.96 -7.27 18.11
CA SER A 148 -16.22 -7.00 19.54
C SER A 148 -15.25 -5.98 20.13
N ILE A 149 -13.95 -6.09 19.82
CA ILE A 149 -12.93 -5.14 20.28
C ILE A 149 -13.26 -3.73 19.76
N LEU A 150 -13.46 -3.58 18.45
CA LEU A 150 -13.76 -2.27 17.84
C LEU A 150 -15.02 -1.65 18.43
N ASN A 151 -16.08 -2.44 18.60
CA ASN A 151 -17.33 -1.97 19.20
C ASN A 151 -17.15 -1.54 20.66
N SER A 152 -16.41 -2.31 21.47
CA SER A 152 -16.16 -1.98 22.89
C SER A 152 -15.37 -0.68 23.07
N GLU A 153 -14.48 -0.38 22.12
CA GLU A 153 -13.64 0.82 22.13
C GLU A 153 -14.29 1.99 21.37
N HIS A 154 -15.53 1.83 20.89
CA HIS A 154 -16.28 2.82 20.08
C HIS A 154 -15.54 3.26 18.80
N ILE A 155 -14.73 2.36 18.23
CA ILE A 155 -13.98 2.61 17.01
C ILE A 155 -14.81 2.17 15.80
N LYS A 156 -15.14 3.13 14.95
CA LYS A 156 -15.81 2.87 13.67
C LYS A 156 -14.81 2.32 12.65
N LYS A 157 -15.29 1.42 11.80
CA LYS A 157 -14.58 0.96 10.59
C LYS A 157 -14.74 1.91 9.40
N GLU A 158 -15.46 3.02 9.58
CA GLU A 158 -15.73 4.01 8.54
C GLU A 158 -14.44 4.65 8.01
#